data_AF-A0A378AM42-F1
#
_entry.id   AF-A0A378AM42-F1
#
_cell.length_a   1.000
_cell.length_b   1.000
_cell.length_c   1.000
_cell.angle_alpha   90.00
_cell.angle_beta   90.00
_cell.angle_gamma   90.00
#
_symmetry.space_group_name_H-M   'P 1'
#
loop_
_entity.id
_entity.type
_entity.pdbx_description
1 polymer ?
#
loop_
_entity_poly.entity_id
_entity_poly.type
_entity_poly.pdbx_seq_one_letter_code
_entity_poly.pdbx_strand_id
1 'polypeptide(L)' 'MRSVQEKLEKALSQVANEPITVFCAGRTDAGVHGTGQVVHFETRAQRKDAAWTLG' A
#
# COMPACT_ATOMS: atom_id res chain seq x y z
N MET A 1 3.09 -15.58 -2.12
CA MET A 1 3.72 -15.00 -3.33
C MET A 1 4.41 -13.72 -2.89
N ARG A 2 5.75 -13.60 -3.01
CA ARG A 2 6.46 -12.39 -2.54
C ARG A 2 6.38 -11.30 -3.62
N SER A 3 5.48 -10.33 -3.45
CA SER A 3 5.31 -9.18 -4.37
C SER A 3 5.33 -7.85 -3.62
N VAL A 4 5.55 -6.74 -4.34
CA VAL A 4 5.48 -5.39 -3.77
C VAL A 4 4.07 -5.10 -3.24
N GLN A 5 3.03 -5.48 -3.99
CA GLN A 5 1.63 -5.32 -3.58
C GLN A 5 1.33 -6.03 -2.26
N GLU A 6 1.69 -7.31 -2.12
CA GLU A 6 1.41 -8.09 -0.90
C GLU A 6 2.10 -7.46 0.33
N LYS A 7 3.31 -6.93 0.16
CA LYS A 7 4.04 -6.27 1.24
C LYS A 7 3.39 -4.96 1.66
N LEU A 8 2.93 -4.18 0.70
CA LEU A 8 2.24 -2.92 0.96
C LEU A 8 0.88 -3.15 1.64
N GLU A 9 0.08 -4.10 1.14
CA GLU A 9 -1.21 -4.46 1.73
C GLU A 9 -1.08 -4.90 3.19
N LYS A 10 -0.05 -5.72 3.50
CA LYS A 10 0.22 -6.15 4.89
C LYS A 10 0.57 -4.97 5.81
N ALA A 11 1.44 -4.07 5.36
CA ALA A 11 1.84 -2.91 6.16
C ALA A 11 0.65 -1.96 6.39
N LEU A 12 -0.10 -1.63 5.34
CA LEU A 12 -1.29 -0.79 5.45
C LEU A 12 -2.36 -1.44 6.33
N SER A 13 -2.57 -2.75 6.22
CA SER A 13 -3.54 -3.46 7.06
C SER A 13 -3.18 -3.38 8.55
N GLN A 14 -1.89 -3.43 8.87
CA GLN A 14 -1.42 -3.27 10.24
C GLN A 14 -1.67 -1.86 10.77
N VAL A 15 -1.41 -0.83 9.96
CA VAL A 15 -1.63 0.58 10.33
C VAL A 15 -3.12 0.92 10.45
N ALA A 16 -3.94 0.40 9.54
CA ALA A 16 -5.37 0.62 9.49
C ALA A 16 -6.15 -0.24 10.50
N ASN A 17 -5.54 -1.30 11.03
CA ASN A 17 -6.17 -2.31 11.88
C ASN A 17 -7.40 -2.97 11.21
N GLU A 18 -7.34 -3.12 9.89
CA GLU A 18 -8.32 -3.82 9.07
C GLU A 18 -7.64 -4.30 7.78
N PRO A 19 -8.18 -5.33 7.09
CA PRO A 19 -7.62 -5.76 5.81
C PRO A 19 -7.70 -4.65 4.76
N ILE A 20 -6.56 -4.33 4.15
CA ILE A 20 -6.44 -3.35 3.06
C ILE A 20 -6.11 -4.04 1.75
N THR A 21 -6.83 -3.68 0.69
CA THR A 21 -6.51 -4.02 -0.71
C THR A 21 -6.05 -2.77 -1.42
N VAL A 22 -4.95 -2.86 -2.17
CA VAL A 22 -4.41 -1.72 -2.94
C VAL A 22 -4.63 -1.90 -4.43
N PHE A 23 -4.86 -0.79 -5.11
CA PHE A 23 -4.95 -0.71 -6.56
C PHE A 23 -3.82 0.18 -7.06
N CYS A 24 -2.97 -0.35 -7.93
CA CYS A 24 -1.83 0.38 -8.48
C CYS A 24 -2.16 1.03 -9.82
N ALA A 25 -1.46 2.13 -10.13
CA ALA A 25 -1.55 2.79 -11.44
C ALA A 25 -1.03 1.89 -12.58
N GLY A 26 -0.05 1.03 -12.29
CA GLY A 26 0.42 0.02 -13.24
C GLY A 26 1.13 -1.14 -12.56
N ARG A 27 0.90 -2.37 -13.06
CA ARG A 27 1.63 -3.56 -12.64
C ARG A 27 3.02 -3.58 -13.27
N THR A 28 4.02 -3.95 -12.48
CA THR A 28 5.39 -4.16 -12.97
C THR A 28 5.77 -5.64 -12.88
N ASP A 29 6.68 -6.08 -13.76
CA ASP A 29 7.21 -7.43 -13.75
C ASP A 29 8.29 -7.64 -12.67
N ALA A 30 8.65 -8.90 -12.44
CA ALA A 30 9.70 -9.25 -11.49
C ALA A 30 11.04 -8.60 -11.88
N GLY A 31 11.69 -7.93 -10.94
CA GLY A 31 12.97 -7.25 -11.16
C GLY A 31 12.87 -5.80 -11.67
N VAL A 32 11.67 -5.31 -11.99
CA VAL A 32 11.44 -3.91 -12.36
C VAL A 32 11.36 -3.02 -11.12
N HIS A 33 11.96 -1.83 -11.19
CA HIS A 33 11.95 -0.81 -10.16
C HIS A 33 10.93 0.30 -10.48
N GLY A 34 10.51 1.07 -9.47
CA GLY A 34 9.65 2.24 -9.67
C GLY A 34 9.86 3.29 -8.58
N THR A 35 10.09 4.54 -8.98
CA THR A 35 10.29 5.70 -8.08
C THR A 35 9.03 6.55 -7.91
N GLY A 36 8.07 6.44 -8.83
CA GLY A 36 6.83 7.22 -8.85
C GLY A 36 5.56 6.35 -9.00
N GLN A 37 5.59 5.12 -8.47
CA GLN A 37 4.40 4.27 -8.46
C GLN A 37 3.32 4.91 -7.58
N VAL A 38 2.11 5.02 -8.11
CA VAL A 38 0.95 5.55 -7.38
C VAL A 38 -0.01 4.42 -7.09
N VAL A 39 -0.61 4.45 -5.90
CA VAL A 39 -1.61 3.47 -5.46
C VAL A 39 -2.79 4.19 -4.82
N HIS A 40 -3.95 3.56 -4.84
CA HIS A 40 -5.10 3.95 -4.02
C HIS A 40 -5.59 2.75 -3.20
N PHE A 41 -6.18 3.02 -2.05
CA PHE A 41 -6.90 2.06 -1.23
C PHE A 41 -8.00 2.78 -0.46
N GLU A 42 -9.01 2.03 -0.03
CA GLU A 42 -10.07 2.53 0.83
C GLU A 42 -9.87 2.02 2.25
N THR A 43 -10.25 2.82 3.24
CA THR A 43 -10.17 2.45 4.65
C THR A 43 -11.24 3.18 5.46
N ARG A 44 -11.69 2.55 6.54
CA ARG A 44 -12.55 3.14 7.57
C ARG A 44 -11.72 3.79 8.68
N ALA A 45 -10.41 3.54 8.72
CA ALA A 45 -9.51 4.09 9.71
C ALA A 45 -9.37 5.61 9.52
N GLN A 46 -9.93 6.39 10.46
CA GLN A 46 -9.75 7.84 10.47
C GLN A 46 -8.38 8.19 11.06
N ARG A 47 -7.45 8.61 10.21
CA ARG A 47 -6.11 9.04 10.62
C ARG A 47 -5.75 10.35 9.91
N LYS A 48 -4.86 11.14 10.52
CA LYS A 48 -4.26 12.30 9.85
C LYS A 48 -3.35 11.82 8.73
N ASP A 49 -3.25 12.56 7.63
CA ASP A 49 -2.42 12.21 6.47
C ASP A 49 -0.97 11.86 6.85
N ALA A 50 -0.37 12.63 7.76
CA ALA A 50 0.99 12.39 8.25
C ALA A 50 1.16 11.02 8.94
N ALA A 51 0.10 10.46 9.53
CA ALA A 51 0.15 9.15 10.19
C ALA A 51 0.16 7.96 9.21
N TRP A 52 -0.02 8.22 7.90
CA TRP A 52 0.14 7.22 6.85
C TRP A 52 1.56 7.17 6.27
N THR A 53 2.32 8.25 6.42
CA THR A 53 3.67 8.39 5.86
C THR A 53 4.76 8.30 6.92
N LEU A 54 4.43 8.65 8.17
CA LEU A 54 5.31 8.60 9.32
C LEU A 54 4.76 7.55 10.29
N GLY A 55 5.55 6.50 10.52
CA GLY A 55 5.26 5.46 11.52
C GLY A 55 5.44 5.96 12.93
#